data_AF-A0A947A6G3-F1
#
_entry.id   AF-A0A947A6G3-F1
#
_cell.length_a   1.000
_cell.length_b   1.000
_cell.length_c   1.000
_cell.angle_alpha   90.00
_cell.angle_beta   90.00
_cell.angle_gamma   90.00
#
_symmetry.space_group_name_H-M   'P 1'
#
loop_
_entity.id
_entity.type
_entity.pdbx_description
1 polymer ?
#
loop_
_entity_poly.entity_id
_entity_poly.type
_entity_poly.pdbx_seq_one_letter_code
_entity_poly.pdbx_strand_id
1 'polypeptide(L)'
;MQVKTRYRYWRMRRIKDPKQRLYASLLIAATSILLIRSWHMSMEEQNFAVLVGWVYSLLILEFMLTIGCLLAASRWFVLSKWQYASTALKFGVWAVMMHAVRVFILVLGRTGKWQNFDLIPEYHAVFSIDWFWLYFSVGFALMALIGVYVVWRLWRRVKGKYDHFF
;
A
#
# COMPACT_ATOMS: atom_id res chain seq x y z
N MET A 1 21.23 -40.00 -9.77
CA MET A 1 20.09 -39.77 -8.84
C MET A 1 19.73 -38.28 -8.79
N GLN A 2 18.85 -37.77 -9.67
CA GLN A 2 18.41 -36.35 -9.66
C GLN A 2 16.89 -36.16 -9.82
N VAL A 3 16.11 -37.24 -9.90
CA VAL A 3 14.68 -37.17 -10.24
C VAL A 3 13.79 -36.86 -9.01
N LYS A 4 14.26 -37.15 -7.78
CA LYS A 4 13.45 -36.96 -6.56
C LYS A 4 13.26 -35.49 -6.14
N THR A 5 14.15 -34.58 -6.51
CA THR A 5 14.04 -33.15 -6.16
C THR A 5 12.98 -32.41 -6.99
N ARG A 6 12.82 -32.73 -8.28
CA ARG A 6 11.77 -32.12 -9.13
C ARG A 6 10.36 -32.49 -8.66
N TYR A 7 10.12 -33.74 -8.25
CA TYR A 7 8.78 -34.16 -7.80
C TYR A 7 8.33 -33.47 -6.50
N ARG A 8 9.25 -33.16 -5.59
CA ARG A 8 8.95 -32.42 -4.35
C ARG A 8 8.55 -30.98 -4.64
N TYR A 9 9.18 -30.36 -5.63
CA TYR A 9 8.89 -29.00 -6.09
C TYR A 9 7.50 -28.87 -6.75
N TRP A 10 7.02 -29.92 -7.43
CA TRP A 10 5.70 -29.95 -8.07
C TRP A 10 4.57 -30.35 -7.12
N ARG A 11 4.83 -31.21 -6.11
CA ARG A 11 3.80 -31.60 -5.13
C ARG A 11 3.46 -30.45 -4.15
N MET A 12 4.40 -29.55 -3.84
CA MET A 12 4.11 -28.30 -3.11
C MET A 12 3.28 -27.29 -3.91
N ARG A 13 3.12 -27.48 -5.23
CA ARG A 13 2.40 -26.55 -6.12
C ARG A 13 0.87 -26.74 -6.11
N ARG A 14 0.35 -27.78 -5.44
CA ARG A 14 -1.09 -28.12 -5.40
C ARG A 14 -1.76 -27.99 -4.04
N ILE A 15 -1.01 -27.91 -2.95
CA ILE A 15 -1.59 -27.70 -1.62
C ILE A 15 -1.67 -26.19 -1.42
N LYS A 16 -2.89 -25.67 -1.22
CA LYS A 16 -3.10 -24.26 -0.83
C LYS A 16 -2.35 -24.05 0.49
N ASP A 17 -1.19 -23.39 0.43
CA ASP A 17 -0.39 -23.13 1.62
C ASP A 17 -1.15 -22.13 2.50
N PRO A 18 -1.58 -22.51 3.72
CA PRO A 18 -2.37 -21.63 4.59
C PRO A 18 -1.67 -20.30 4.86
N LYS A 19 -0.33 -20.28 4.84
CA LYS A 19 0.47 -19.07 5.01
C LYS A 19 0.28 -18.07 3.87
N GLN A 20 0.18 -18.53 2.62
CA GLN A 20 -0.04 -17.63 1.48
C GLN A 20 -1.43 -16.99 1.53
N ARG A 21 -2.45 -17.75 1.92
CA ARG A 21 -3.81 -17.21 2.08
C ARG A 21 -3.86 -16.18 3.20
N LEU A 22 -3.15 -16.42 4.30
CA LEU A 22 -3.02 -15.46 5.38
C LEU A 22 -2.34 -14.15 4.92
N TYR A 23 -1.23 -14.24 4.16
CA TYR A 23 -0.57 -13.04 3.63
C TYR A 23 -1.45 -12.27 2.65
N ALA A 24 -2.14 -12.99 1.76
CA ALA A 24 -3.05 -12.37 0.81
C ALA A 24 -4.25 -11.72 1.54
N SER A 25 -4.81 -12.34 2.58
CA SER A 25 -5.91 -11.76 3.35
C SER A 25 -5.48 -10.52 4.15
N LEU A 26 -4.27 -10.54 4.72
CA LEU A 26 -3.70 -9.36 5.41
C LEU A 26 -3.50 -8.20 4.43
N LEU A 27 -3.01 -8.50 3.21
CA LEU A 27 -2.83 -7.49 2.18
C LEU A 27 -4.19 -6.91 1.72
N ILE A 28 -5.19 -7.77 1.51
CA ILE A 28 -6.57 -7.35 1.20
C ILE A 28 -7.08 -6.40 2.29
N ALA A 29 -7.04 -6.80 3.56
CA ALA A 29 -7.52 -5.99 4.67
C ALA A 29 -6.81 -4.62 4.73
N ALA A 30 -5.49 -4.59 4.62
CA ALA A 30 -4.73 -3.34 4.62
C ALA A 30 -5.11 -2.44 3.43
N THR A 31 -5.22 -3.00 2.23
CA THR A 31 -5.61 -2.23 1.03
C THR A 31 -7.05 -1.75 1.08
N SER A 32 -7.97 -2.52 1.68
CA SER A 32 -9.36 -2.10 1.87
C SER A 32 -9.47 -0.91 2.81
N ILE A 33 -8.68 -0.89 3.89
CA ILE A 33 -8.63 0.26 4.82
C ILE A 33 -8.11 1.52 4.11
N LEU A 34 -7.01 1.37 3.34
CA LEU A 34 -6.47 2.46 2.51
C LEU A 34 -7.51 2.96 1.49
N LEU A 35 -8.23 2.06 0.84
CA LEU A 35 -9.23 2.39 -0.17
C LEU A 35 -10.42 3.15 0.42
N ILE A 36 -10.96 2.70 1.55
CA ILE A 36 -12.07 3.38 2.26
C ILE A 36 -11.65 4.80 2.62
N ARG A 37 -10.42 5.00 3.10
CA ARG A 37 -9.92 6.33 3.43
C ARG A 37 -9.77 7.22 2.20
N SER A 38 -9.15 6.72 1.13
CA SER A 38 -9.03 7.49 -0.11
C SER A 38 -10.39 7.83 -0.71
N TRP A 39 -11.36 6.92 -0.60
CA TRP A 39 -12.75 7.17 -0.98
C TRP A 39 -13.39 8.28 -0.13
N HIS A 40 -13.29 8.19 1.20
CA HIS A 40 -13.80 9.22 2.11
C HIS A 40 -13.20 10.60 1.80
N MET A 41 -11.88 10.70 1.63
CA MET A 41 -11.20 11.95 1.25
C MET A 41 -11.67 12.47 -0.12
N SER A 42 -12.10 11.60 -1.03
CA SER A 42 -12.60 12.01 -2.35
C SER A 42 -14.05 12.50 -2.34
N MET A 43 -14.89 11.99 -1.44
CA MET A 43 -16.34 12.21 -1.43
C MET A 43 -16.81 13.21 -0.36
N GLU A 44 -16.26 13.15 0.86
CA GLU A 44 -16.77 13.94 1.99
C GLU A 44 -16.09 15.30 2.16
N GLU A 45 -14.82 15.44 1.79
CA GLU A 45 -14.04 16.66 2.08
C GLU A 45 -14.13 17.75 0.99
N GLN A 46 -15.01 17.61 -0.02
CA GLN A 46 -15.05 18.50 -1.20
C GLN A 46 -13.66 18.73 -1.85
N ASN A 47 -12.71 17.83 -1.61
CA ASN A 47 -11.31 18.00 -1.97
C ASN A 47 -11.08 18.21 -3.47
N PHE A 48 -12.04 17.83 -4.32
CA PHE A 48 -12.01 18.14 -5.74
C PHE A 48 -11.97 19.66 -6.03
N ALA A 49 -12.66 20.45 -5.19
CA ALA A 49 -12.70 21.90 -5.30
C ALA A 49 -11.59 22.59 -4.49
N VAL A 50 -11.01 21.90 -3.50
CA VAL A 50 -10.14 22.53 -2.50
C VAL A 50 -8.66 22.16 -2.71
N LEU A 51 -8.33 20.96 -3.20
CA LEU A 51 -6.95 20.55 -3.44
C LEU A 51 -6.38 21.13 -4.74
N VAL A 52 -5.09 21.45 -4.72
CA VAL A 52 -4.38 21.81 -5.96
C VAL A 52 -4.33 20.60 -6.90
N GLY A 53 -4.54 20.82 -8.19
CA GLY A 53 -4.74 19.73 -9.16
C GLY A 53 -3.64 18.65 -9.21
N TRP A 54 -2.38 18.98 -8.89
CA TRP A 54 -1.31 17.98 -8.83
C TRP A 54 -1.41 17.08 -7.59
N VAL A 55 -1.84 17.60 -6.43
CA VAL A 55 -2.11 16.81 -5.21
C VAL A 55 -3.29 15.87 -5.45
N TYR A 56 -4.33 16.38 -6.12
CA TYR A 56 -5.47 15.58 -6.53
C TYR A 56 -5.07 14.46 -7.50
N SER A 57 -4.18 14.75 -8.47
CA SER A 57 -3.66 13.73 -9.38
C SER A 57 -2.94 12.60 -8.64
N LEU A 58 -2.20 12.92 -7.56
CA LEU A 58 -1.56 11.91 -6.70
C LEU A 58 -2.59 11.07 -5.95
N LEU A 59 -3.69 11.67 -5.46
CA LEU A 59 -4.79 10.96 -4.81
C LEU A 59 -5.44 9.94 -5.77
N ILE A 60 -5.71 10.33 -7.02
CA ILE A 60 -6.24 9.41 -8.04
C ILE A 60 -5.26 8.27 -8.29
N LEU A 61 -3.97 8.57 -8.49
CA LEU A 61 -2.97 7.54 -8.77
C LEU A 61 -2.88 6.53 -7.61
N GLU A 62 -2.86 7.00 -6.37
CA GLU A 62 -2.87 6.16 -5.18
C GLU A 62 -4.12 5.28 -5.13
N PHE A 63 -5.29 5.85 -5.43
CA PHE A 63 -6.55 5.10 -5.47
C PHE A 63 -6.51 3.99 -6.53
N MET A 64 -6.04 4.28 -7.73
CA MET A 64 -5.88 3.29 -8.82
C MET A 64 -4.90 2.17 -8.44
N LEU A 65 -3.76 2.51 -7.82
CA LEU A 65 -2.79 1.53 -7.34
C LEU A 65 -3.37 0.65 -6.23
N THR A 66 -4.19 1.23 -5.35
CA THR A 66 -4.85 0.51 -4.25
C THR A 66 -5.88 -0.49 -4.78
N ILE A 67 -6.70 -0.09 -5.77
CA ILE A 67 -7.60 -1.00 -6.48
C ILE A 67 -6.82 -2.11 -7.18
N GLY A 68 -5.76 -1.75 -7.92
CA GLY A 68 -4.90 -2.73 -8.59
C GLY A 68 -4.30 -3.74 -7.63
N CYS A 69 -3.82 -3.28 -6.46
CA CYS A 69 -3.33 -4.13 -5.39
C CYS A 69 -4.42 -5.05 -4.85
N LEU A 70 -5.61 -4.53 -4.56
CA LEU A 70 -6.74 -5.30 -4.03
C LEU A 70 -7.17 -6.41 -5.01
N LEU A 71 -7.28 -6.10 -6.30
CA LEU A 71 -7.61 -7.08 -7.35
C LEU A 71 -6.53 -8.16 -7.48
N ALA A 72 -5.26 -7.76 -7.49
CA ALA A 72 -4.13 -8.69 -7.57
C ALA A 72 -4.04 -9.58 -6.31
N ALA A 73 -4.26 -9.01 -5.13
CA ALA A 73 -4.28 -9.72 -3.86
C ALA A 73 -5.47 -10.69 -3.76
N SER A 74 -6.65 -10.28 -4.22
CA SER A 74 -7.85 -11.14 -4.30
C SER A 74 -7.60 -12.33 -5.23
N ARG A 75 -7.01 -12.08 -6.40
CA ARG A 75 -6.60 -13.16 -7.32
C ARG A 75 -5.57 -14.09 -6.69
N TRP A 76 -4.59 -13.56 -5.97
CA TRP A 76 -3.60 -14.35 -5.24
C TRP A 76 -4.26 -15.17 -4.13
N PHE A 77 -5.22 -14.62 -3.39
CA PHE A 77 -5.95 -15.32 -2.33
C PHE A 77 -6.73 -16.54 -2.88
N VAL A 78 -7.48 -16.35 -3.97
CA VAL A 78 -8.28 -17.42 -4.60
C VAL A 78 -7.40 -18.52 -5.17
N LEU A 79 -6.36 -18.14 -5.93
CA LEU A 79 -5.52 -19.09 -6.66
C LEU A 79 -4.40 -19.68 -5.80
N SER A 80 -3.98 -19.01 -4.72
CA SER A 80 -2.92 -19.43 -3.78
C SER A 80 -1.63 -19.88 -4.47
N LYS A 81 -1.21 -19.16 -5.53
CA LYS A 81 0.04 -19.39 -6.25
C LYS A 81 0.97 -18.19 -6.11
N TRP A 82 2.24 -18.44 -5.76
CA TRP A 82 3.30 -17.43 -5.64
C TRP A 82 3.50 -16.55 -6.88
N GLN A 83 3.19 -17.05 -8.08
CA GLN A 83 3.27 -16.25 -9.31
C GLN A 83 2.38 -14.99 -9.25
N TYR A 84 1.26 -15.04 -8.53
CA TYR A 84 0.35 -13.90 -8.36
C TYR A 84 0.72 -13.02 -7.16
N ALA A 85 1.52 -13.55 -6.22
CA ALA A 85 2.01 -12.79 -5.08
C ALA A 85 2.89 -11.61 -5.51
N SER A 86 3.78 -11.83 -6.49
CA SER A 86 4.71 -10.80 -6.99
C SER A 86 3.97 -9.56 -7.49
N THR A 87 2.92 -9.74 -8.28
CA THR A 87 2.11 -8.64 -8.81
C THR A 87 1.41 -7.88 -7.69
N ALA A 88 0.76 -8.59 -6.76
CA ALA A 88 0.07 -7.98 -5.62
C ALA A 88 1.04 -7.18 -4.73
N LEU A 89 2.22 -7.74 -4.43
CA LEU A 89 3.23 -7.08 -3.62
C LEU A 89 3.80 -5.84 -4.31
N LYS A 90 4.05 -5.88 -5.62
CA LYS A 90 4.53 -4.71 -6.38
C LYS A 90 3.53 -3.56 -6.32
N PHE A 91 2.25 -3.83 -6.60
CA PHE A 91 1.20 -2.82 -6.48
C PHE A 91 1.07 -2.30 -5.04
N GLY A 92 1.16 -3.19 -4.05
CA GLY A 92 1.12 -2.81 -2.64
C GLY A 92 2.26 -1.88 -2.23
N VAL A 93 3.49 -2.15 -2.67
CA VAL A 93 4.64 -1.27 -2.41
C VAL A 93 4.44 0.10 -3.06
N TRP A 94 4.03 0.15 -4.32
CA TRP A 94 3.76 1.42 -5.00
C TRP A 94 2.64 2.21 -4.32
N ALA A 95 1.54 1.54 -3.92
CA ALA A 95 0.44 2.17 -3.20
C ALA A 95 0.91 2.76 -1.86
N VAL A 96 1.71 2.02 -1.09
CA VAL A 96 2.27 2.50 0.19
C VAL A 96 3.23 3.67 -0.01
N MET A 97 4.09 3.62 -1.02
CA MET A 97 5.00 4.74 -1.33
C MET A 97 4.22 6.00 -1.70
N MET A 98 3.22 5.89 -2.57
CA MET A 98 2.36 7.01 -2.94
C MET A 98 1.59 7.56 -1.75
N HIS A 99 1.03 6.68 -0.91
CA HIS A 99 0.38 7.06 0.33
C HIS A 99 1.31 7.85 1.26
N ALA A 100 2.53 7.38 1.45
CA ALA A 100 3.51 8.05 2.29
C ALA A 100 3.87 9.45 1.76
N VAL A 101 4.05 9.61 0.45
CA VAL A 101 4.28 10.91 -0.19
C VAL A 101 3.08 11.84 0.04
N ARG A 102 1.85 11.35 -0.13
CA ARG A 102 0.64 12.15 0.10
C ARG A 102 0.51 12.58 1.56
N VAL A 103 0.79 11.69 2.50
CA VAL A 103 0.78 12.02 3.93
C VAL A 103 1.87 13.04 4.25
N PHE A 104 3.04 12.96 3.63
CA PHE A 104 4.09 13.97 3.79
C PHE A 104 3.66 15.34 3.24
N ILE A 105 3.04 15.37 2.06
CA ILE A 105 2.47 16.60 1.48
C ILE A 105 1.42 17.19 2.42
N LEU A 106 0.53 16.36 2.96
CA LEU A 106 -0.46 16.80 3.93
C LEU A 106 0.22 17.40 5.17
N VAL A 107 1.23 16.74 5.74
CA VAL A 107 1.95 17.28 6.91
C VAL A 107 2.62 18.62 6.59
N LEU A 108 3.29 18.75 5.45
CA LEU A 108 3.89 20.03 5.02
C LEU A 108 2.83 21.12 4.79
N GLY A 109 1.71 20.76 4.16
CA GLY A 109 0.57 21.66 3.96
C GLY A 109 -0.06 22.11 5.28
N ARG A 110 0.20 21.43 6.40
CA ARG A 110 -0.36 21.81 7.71
C ARG A 110 0.68 22.31 8.70
N THR A 111 1.97 22.32 8.34
CA THR A 111 3.06 22.71 9.24
C THR A 111 4.09 23.62 8.58
N GLY A 112 4.54 24.63 9.32
CA GLY A 112 5.63 25.51 8.89
C GLY A 112 5.21 26.58 7.86
N LYS A 113 6.20 27.08 7.11
CA LYS A 113 6.05 28.23 6.20
C LYS A 113 5.23 27.95 4.93
N TRP A 114 4.89 26.69 4.69
CA TRP A 114 4.17 26.21 3.49
C TRP A 114 2.73 25.82 3.84
N GLN A 115 2.14 26.49 4.83
CA GLN A 115 0.79 26.19 5.27
C GLN A 115 -0.20 26.38 4.12
N ASN A 116 -1.08 25.39 3.95
CA ASN A 116 -2.09 25.23 2.91
C ASN A 116 -1.55 25.14 1.48
N PHE A 117 -0.28 24.77 1.25
CA PHE A 117 0.24 24.59 -0.12
C PHE A 117 -0.45 23.45 -0.90
N ASP A 118 -1.06 22.50 -0.19
CA ASP A 118 -1.88 21.43 -0.74
C ASP A 118 -3.27 21.91 -1.20
N LEU A 119 -3.67 23.13 -0.80
CA LEU A 119 -4.97 23.75 -1.10
C LEU A 119 -4.86 24.87 -2.14
N ILE A 120 -5.94 25.09 -2.89
CA ILE A 120 -6.12 26.26 -3.74
C ILE A 120 -6.15 27.53 -2.85
N PRO A 121 -5.51 28.64 -3.26
CA PRO A 121 -5.38 29.86 -2.44
C PRO A 121 -6.69 30.40 -1.87
N GLU A 122 -7.79 30.27 -2.62
CA GLU A 122 -9.14 30.72 -2.24
C GLU A 122 -9.66 30.07 -0.95
N TYR A 123 -9.18 28.88 -0.61
CA TYR A 123 -9.64 28.11 0.55
C TYR A 123 -8.71 28.21 1.76
N HIS A 124 -7.60 28.97 1.67
CA HIS A 124 -6.60 29.06 2.75
C HIS A 124 -7.17 29.64 4.05
N ALA A 125 -8.15 30.54 3.98
CA ALA A 125 -8.73 31.22 5.14
C ALA A 125 -9.90 30.48 5.80
N VAL A 126 -10.53 29.54 5.10
CA VAL A 126 -11.79 28.90 5.53
C VAL A 126 -11.58 27.49 6.08
N PHE A 127 -10.45 26.86 5.73
CA PHE A 127 -10.22 25.46 6.05
C PHE A 127 -9.71 25.27 7.49
N SER A 128 -10.61 24.94 8.42
CA SER A 128 -10.24 24.48 9.77
C SER A 128 -9.88 22.99 9.74
N ILE A 129 -8.69 22.65 10.22
CA ILE A 129 -8.14 21.30 10.13
C ILE A 129 -8.65 20.43 11.28
N ASP A 130 -9.15 19.24 10.96
CA ASP A 130 -9.31 18.19 11.95
C ASP A 130 -7.97 17.45 12.16
N TRP A 131 -7.32 17.74 13.29
CA TRP A 131 -6.05 17.14 13.69
C TRP A 131 -6.13 15.63 13.85
N PHE A 132 -7.31 15.07 14.15
CA PHE A 132 -7.49 13.64 14.28
C PHE A 132 -7.09 12.90 13.00
N TRP A 133 -7.60 13.37 11.86
CA TRP A 133 -7.31 12.75 10.55
C TRP A 133 -5.86 12.92 10.14
N LEU A 134 -5.21 14.03 10.50
CA LEU A 134 -3.77 14.20 10.31
C LEU A 134 -2.97 13.14 11.09
N TYR A 135 -3.21 12.99 12.39
CA TYR A 135 -2.50 12.01 13.21
C TYR A 135 -2.79 10.56 12.78
N PHE A 136 -4.04 10.27 12.46
CA PHE A 136 -4.44 8.97 11.90
C PHE A 136 -3.69 8.67 10.60
N SER A 137 -3.53 9.68 9.75
CA SER A 137 -2.80 9.60 8.49
C SER A 137 -1.32 9.26 8.68
N VAL A 138 -0.65 9.98 9.57
CA VAL A 138 0.75 9.77 9.91
C VAL A 138 0.96 8.39 10.54
N GLY A 139 0.09 7.98 11.47
CA GLY A 139 0.16 6.66 12.11
C GLY A 139 0.08 5.51 11.09
N PHE A 140 -0.86 5.59 10.15
CA PHE A 140 -0.98 4.60 9.08
C PHE A 140 0.24 4.56 8.15
N ALA A 141 0.79 5.73 7.79
CA ALA A 141 2.00 5.79 6.98
C ALA A 141 3.20 5.13 7.67
N LEU A 142 3.38 5.37 8.97
CA LEU A 142 4.44 4.73 9.77
C LEU A 142 4.24 3.21 9.84
N MET A 143 3.02 2.74 10.12
CA MET A 143 2.72 1.31 10.12
C MET A 143 3.00 0.66 8.77
N ALA A 144 2.66 1.33 7.67
CA ALA A 144 2.92 0.83 6.33
C ALA A 144 4.42 0.74 6.02
N LEU A 145 5.21 1.76 6.40
CA LEU A 145 6.67 1.75 6.27
C LEU A 145 7.32 0.63 7.10
N ILE A 146 6.86 0.42 8.34
CA ILE A 146 7.31 -0.68 9.20
C ILE A 146 6.99 -2.02 8.54
N GLY A 147 5.79 -2.18 7.99
CA GLY A 147 5.39 -3.38 7.25
C GLY A 147 6.32 -3.70 6.08
N VAL A 148 6.61 -2.69 5.24
CA VAL A 148 7.56 -2.83 4.11
C VAL A 148 8.96 -3.19 4.62
N TYR A 149 9.45 -2.53 5.68
CA TYR A 149 10.75 -2.81 6.27
C TYR A 149 10.87 -4.24 6.80
N VAL A 150 9.84 -4.74 7.49
CA VAL A 150 9.80 -6.12 8.01
C VAL A 150 9.83 -7.12 6.86
N VAL A 151 8.99 -6.93 5.84
CA VAL A 151 8.95 -7.81 4.65
C VAL A 151 10.30 -7.80 3.94
N TRP A 152 10.92 -6.63 3.76
CA TRP A 152 12.24 -6.51 3.15
C TRP A 152 13.33 -7.23 3.97
N ARG A 153 13.32 -7.08 5.29
CA ARG A 153 14.27 -7.74 6.19
C ARG A 153 14.12 -9.26 6.14
N LEU A 154 12.89 -9.77 6.16
CA LEU A 154 12.61 -11.19 6.01
C LEU A 154 13.08 -11.72 4.66
N TRP A 155 12.81 -10.97 3.58
CA TRP A 155 13.26 -11.34 2.24
C TRP A 155 14.80 -11.42 2.14
N ARG A 156 15.54 -10.46 2.71
CA ARG A 156 17.02 -10.49 2.75
C ARG A 156 17.55 -11.73 3.49
N ARG A 157 16.93 -12.12 4.61
CA ARG A 157 17.32 -13.32 5.37
C ARG A 157 17.08 -14.62 4.59
N VAL A 158 16.03 -14.66 3.78
CA VAL A 158 15.71 -15.82 2.96
C VAL A 158 16.64 -15.91 1.75
N LYS A 159 16.93 -14.78 1.08
CA LYS A 159 17.86 -14.73 -0.06
C LYS A 159 19.25 -15.26 0.29
N GLY A 160 19.82 -14.80 1.41
CA GLY A 160 21.12 -15.28 1.89
C GLY A 160 21.18 -16.78 2.26
N LYS A 161 20.04 -17.46 2.44
CA LYS A 161 19.99 -18.92 2.65
C LYS A 161 19.95 -19.73 1.34
N TYR A 162 19.57 -19.13 0.23
CA TYR A 162 19.45 -19.80 -1.08
C TYR A 162 20.56 -19.42 -2.06
N ASP A 163 21.38 -18.43 -1.73
CA ASP A 163 22.57 -18.07 -2.52
C ASP A 163 23.73 -19.08 -2.37
N HIS A 164 23.66 -20.03 -1.41
CA HIS A 164 24.59 -21.16 -1.30
C HIS A 164 24.20 -22.39 -2.14
N PHE A 165 23.11 -22.33 -2.90
CA PHE A 165 22.59 -23.44 -3.71
C PHE A 165 22.66 -23.20 -5.22
N PHE A 166 23.28 -22.11 -5.65
CA PHE A 166 23.65 -21.86 -7.05
C PHE A 166 25.16 -21.72 -7.17
#